data_AF-A0A7V2CJQ1-F1
#
_entry.id   AF-A0A7V2CJQ1-F1
#
_cell.length_a   1.000
_cell.length_b   1.000
_cell.length_c   1.000
_cell.angle_alpha   90.00
_cell.angle_beta   90.00
_cell.angle_gamma   90.00
#
_symmetry.space_group_name_H-M   'P 1'
#
loop_
_entity.id
_entity.type
_entity.pdbx_description
1 polymer ?
#
loop_
_entity_poly.entity_id
_entity_poly.type
_entity_poly.pdbx_seq_one_letter_code
_entity_poly.pdbx_strand_id
1 'polypeptide(L)'
;MPVTLEDIAAQLASGYPGEDTAAVAVEFAEVLRIVLPALTERAGAARHQGEASVDEVWKAIRGDSEASFRAALSKVARMKVLYVASKFMNNKAIGTMITRAVLAQAAGGEV
;
A
#
# COMPACT_ATOMS: atom_id res chain seq x y z
N MET A 1 11.50 -12.81 6.88
CA MET A 1 12.17 -11.56 6.47
C MET A 1 11.13 -10.46 6.52
N PRO A 2 11.49 -9.22 6.91
CA PRO A 2 10.59 -8.08 6.78
C PRO A 2 10.21 -7.92 5.30
N VAL A 3 8.94 -7.58 5.04
CA VAL A 3 8.48 -7.30 3.68
C VAL A 3 8.86 -5.85 3.36
N THR A 4 9.67 -5.66 2.33
CA THR A 4 10.10 -4.32 1.89
C THR A 4 9.09 -3.70 0.93
N LEU A 5 9.16 -2.38 0.74
CA LEU A 5 8.39 -1.69 -0.30
C LEU A 5 8.64 -2.27 -1.70
N GLU A 6 9.89 -2.64 -1.98
CA GLU A 6 10.32 -3.20 -3.26
C GLU A 6 9.68 -4.57 -3.51
N ASP A 7 9.55 -5.41 -2.47
CA ASP A 7 8.87 -6.71 -2.59
C ASP A 7 7.39 -6.54 -2.94
N ILE A 8 6.72 -5.58 -2.30
CA ILE A 8 5.31 -5.27 -2.55
C ILE A 8 5.15 -4.75 -3.98
N ALA A 9 6.04 -3.85 -4.40
CA ALA A 9 6.01 -3.26 -5.72
C ALA A 9 6.28 -4.28 -6.83
N ALA A 10 7.22 -5.19 -6.64
CA ALA A 10 7.48 -6.31 -7.54
C ALA A 10 6.25 -7.23 -7.65
N GLN A 11 5.62 -7.54 -6.52
CA GLN A 11 4.40 -8.34 -6.50
C GLN A 11 3.24 -7.66 -7.23
N LEU A 12 3.06 -6.34 -7.08
CA LEU A 12 2.09 -5.55 -7.82
C LEU A 12 2.40 -5.54 -9.33
N ALA A 13 3.67 -5.31 -9.70
CA ALA A 13 4.12 -5.21 -11.08
C ALA A 13 3.94 -6.52 -11.84
N SER A 14 4.16 -7.68 -11.19
CA SER A 14 3.95 -9.00 -11.79
C SER A 14 2.52 -9.23 -12.32
N GLY A 15 1.54 -8.51 -11.77
CA GLY A 15 0.13 -8.60 -12.17
C GLY A 15 -0.32 -7.46 -13.08
N TYR A 16 0.57 -6.58 -13.51
CA TYR A 16 0.25 -5.41 -14.33
C TYR A 16 0.56 -5.72 -15.81
N PRO A 17 -0.43 -5.63 -16.72
CA PRO A 17 -0.27 -6.10 -18.09
C PRO A 17 0.47 -5.11 -19.00
N GLY A 18 1.25 -5.62 -19.94
CA GLY A 18 1.66 -4.91 -21.16
C GLY A 18 2.82 -3.91 -21.02
N GLU A 19 3.51 -3.88 -19.89
CA GLU A 19 4.68 -3.03 -19.65
C GLU A 19 5.84 -3.85 -19.06
N ASP A 20 7.05 -3.27 -19.06
CA ASP A 20 8.22 -3.86 -18.40
C ASP A 20 7.99 -3.89 -16.88
N THR A 21 7.92 -5.11 -16.33
CA THR A 21 7.71 -5.37 -14.90
C THR A 21 8.69 -4.60 -14.00
N ALA A 22 9.95 -4.48 -14.39
CA ALA A 22 10.96 -3.80 -13.56
C ALA A 22 10.69 -2.28 -13.48
N ALA A 23 10.40 -1.66 -14.62
CA ALA A 23 10.06 -0.24 -14.68
C ALA A 23 8.76 0.06 -13.92
N VAL A 24 7.75 -0.81 -14.07
CA VAL A 24 6.48 -0.69 -13.34
C VAL A 24 6.68 -0.85 -11.83
N ALA A 25 7.55 -1.77 -11.40
CA ALA A 25 7.85 -1.94 -9.97
C ALA A 25 8.46 -0.67 -9.37
N VAL A 26 9.35 0.03 -10.06
CA VAL A 26 9.91 1.31 -9.58
C VAL A 26 8.81 2.35 -9.37
N GLU A 27 7.88 2.48 -10.31
CA GLU A 27 6.76 3.42 -10.19
C GLU A 27 5.78 3.02 -9.08
N PHE A 28 5.50 1.73 -8.91
CA PHE A 28 4.66 1.25 -7.81
C PHE A 28 5.31 1.44 -6.44
N ALA A 29 6.63 1.27 -6.32
CA ALA A 29 7.35 1.60 -5.10
C ALA A 29 7.21 3.09 -4.77
N GLU A 30 7.24 3.98 -5.77
CA GLU A 30 7.00 5.41 -5.57
C GLU A 30 5.56 5.70 -5.12
N VAL A 31 4.55 5.04 -5.70
CA VAL A 31 3.17 5.14 -5.22
C VAL A 31 3.09 4.75 -3.74
N LEU A 32 3.67 3.60 -3.37
CA LEU A 32 3.64 3.11 -2.00
C LEU A 32 4.37 4.06 -1.04
N ARG A 33 5.54 4.58 -1.43
CA ARG A 33 6.31 5.56 -0.64
C ARG A 33 5.51 6.83 -0.34
N ILE A 34 4.76 7.33 -1.32
CA ILE A 34 3.92 8.52 -1.16
C ILE A 34 2.72 8.23 -0.24
N VAL A 35 2.12 7.05 -0.37
CA VAL A 35 0.83 6.72 0.26
C VAL A 35 0.98 6.14 1.67
N LEU A 36 2.10 5.46 1.94
CA LEU A 36 2.39 4.78 3.20
C LEU A 36 2.18 5.66 4.43
N PRO A 37 2.72 6.90 4.52
CA PRO A 37 2.55 7.74 5.71
C PRO A 37 1.08 7.98 6.08
N ALA A 38 0.24 8.28 5.08
CA ALA A 38 -1.19 8.49 5.29
C ALA A 38 -1.92 7.21 5.71
N LEU A 39 -1.47 6.04 5.23
CA LEU A 39 -1.99 4.76 5.70
C LEU A 39 -1.50 4.42 7.11
N THR A 40 -0.30 4.83 7.49
CA THR A 40 0.28 4.65 8.83
C THR A 40 -0.51 5.39 9.89
N GLU A 41 -0.86 6.65 9.65
CA GLU A 41 -1.73 7.41 10.56
C GLU A 41 -3.08 6.71 10.77
N ARG A 42 -3.69 6.25 9.67
CA ARG A 42 -4.99 5.54 9.71
C ARG A 42 -4.90 4.19 10.40
N ALA A 43 -3.83 3.42 10.16
CA ALA A 43 -3.61 2.16 10.83
C ALA A 43 -3.37 2.37 12.34
N GLY A 44 -2.65 3.43 12.72
CA GLY A 44 -2.53 3.85 14.12
C GLY A 44 -3.89 4.14 14.75
N ALA A 45 -4.75 4.91 14.07
CA ALA A 45 -6.11 5.17 14.54
C ALA A 45 -6.96 3.89 14.67
N ALA A 46 -6.90 2.98 13.70
CA ALA A 46 -7.59 1.69 13.76
C ALA A 46 -7.10 0.84 14.94
N ARG A 47 -5.79 0.85 15.22
CA ARG A 47 -5.21 0.16 16.39
C ARG A 47 -5.71 0.76 17.70
N HIS A 48 -5.82 2.08 17.80
CA HIS A 48 -6.40 2.75 18.97
C HIS A 48 -7.90 2.44 19.16
N GLN A 49 -8.61 2.11 18.10
CA GLN A 49 -10.02 1.68 18.14
C GLN A 49 -10.19 0.19 18.52
N GLY A 50 -9.10 -0.55 18.74
CA GLY A 50 -9.13 -1.92 19.22
C GLY A 50 -8.87 -3.00 18.16
N GLU A 51 -8.55 -2.62 16.92
CA GLU A 51 -8.26 -3.60 15.86
C GLU A 51 -6.95 -4.35 16.14
N ALA A 52 -7.03 -5.66 16.34
CA ALA A 52 -5.91 -6.47 16.86
C ALA A 52 -5.09 -7.14 15.74
N SER A 53 -5.72 -7.49 14.63
CA SER A 53 -5.10 -8.22 13.52
C SER A 53 -4.84 -7.35 12.29
N VAL A 54 -3.93 -7.79 11.43
CA VAL A 54 -3.64 -7.13 10.14
C VAL A 54 -4.88 -7.11 9.24
N ASP A 55 -5.70 -8.17 9.26
CA ASP A 55 -6.90 -8.26 8.43
C ASP A 55 -7.97 -7.25 8.86
N GLU A 56 -8.15 -7.10 10.17
CA GLU A 56 -9.01 -6.10 10.79
C GLU A 56 -8.57 -4.67 10.47
N VAL A 57 -7.28 -4.36 10.69
CA VAL A 57 -6.73 -3.04 10.33
C VAL A 57 -6.91 -2.76 8.84
N TRP A 58 -6.60 -3.72 7.98
CA TRP A 58 -6.80 -3.57 6.53
C TRP A 58 -8.26 -3.28 6.18
N LYS A 59 -9.21 -4.01 6.77
CA LYS A 59 -10.65 -3.79 6.58
C LYS A 59 -11.06 -2.38 7.02
N ALA A 60 -10.51 -1.89 8.12
CA ALA A 60 -10.78 -0.55 8.64
C ALA A 60 -10.25 0.56 7.72
N ILE A 61 -9.02 0.41 7.18
CA ILE A 61 -8.37 1.49 6.42
C ILE A 61 -8.63 1.44 4.91
N ARG A 62 -9.06 0.30 4.35
CA ARG A 62 -9.26 0.15 2.90
C ARG A 62 -10.42 0.98 2.36
N GLY A 63 -11.48 1.16 3.16
CA GLY A 63 -12.78 1.73 2.75
C GLY A 63 -12.74 3.19 2.29
N ASP A 64 -11.74 3.96 2.73
CA ASP A 64 -11.59 5.39 2.39
C ASP A 64 -10.20 5.71 1.83
N SER A 65 -9.47 4.69 1.41
CA SER A 65 -8.05 4.81 1.03
C SER A 65 -7.83 5.57 -0.28
N GLU A 66 -8.87 5.77 -1.10
CA GLU A 66 -8.76 6.52 -2.35
C GLU A 66 -8.16 7.91 -2.12
N ALA A 67 -8.54 8.60 -1.04
CA ALA A 67 -7.97 9.90 -0.68
C ALA A 67 -6.46 9.82 -0.44
N SER A 68 -5.98 8.75 0.21
CA SER A 68 -4.55 8.51 0.44
C SER A 68 -3.80 8.31 -0.89
N PHE A 69 -4.39 7.61 -1.86
CA PHE A 69 -3.77 7.37 -3.17
C PHE A 69 -3.77 8.60 -4.09
N ARG A 70 -4.65 9.59 -3.88
CA ARG A 70 -4.70 10.80 -4.71
C ARG A 70 -3.40 11.60 -4.71
N ALA A 71 -2.65 11.60 -3.61
CA ALA A 71 -1.36 12.30 -3.53
C ALA A 71 -0.35 11.82 -4.57
N ALA A 72 -0.36 10.51 -4.88
CA ALA A 72 0.54 9.89 -5.85
C ALA A 72 0.26 10.32 -7.30
N LEU A 73 -0.92 10.87 -7.60
CA LEU A 73 -1.28 11.36 -8.95
C LEU A 73 -0.42 12.53 -9.41
N SER A 74 0.26 13.22 -8.48
CA SER A 74 1.20 14.30 -8.79
C SER A 74 2.55 13.80 -9.33
N LYS A 75 2.86 12.50 -9.18
CA LYS A 75 4.17 11.91 -9.48
C LYS A 75 4.11 10.70 -10.41
N VAL A 76 3.04 9.92 -10.32
CA VAL A 76 2.89 8.65 -11.05
C VAL A 76 1.66 8.71 -11.95
N ALA A 77 1.74 8.04 -13.10
CA ALA A 77 0.63 8.00 -14.06
C ALA A 77 -0.67 7.51 -13.41
N ARG A 78 -1.79 8.18 -13.74
CA ARG A 78 -3.10 7.91 -13.15
C ARG A 78 -3.50 6.44 -13.17
N MET A 79 -3.28 5.75 -14.29
CA MET A 79 -3.64 4.33 -14.43
C MET A 79 -2.90 3.44 -13.43
N LYS A 80 -1.62 3.72 -13.16
CA LYS A 80 -0.78 2.98 -12.22
C LYS A 80 -1.20 3.25 -10.78
N VAL A 81 -1.49 4.50 -10.43
CA VAL A 81 -2.04 4.86 -9.11
C VAL A 81 -3.37 4.16 -8.86
N LEU A 82 -4.30 4.19 -9.84
CA LEU A 82 -5.59 3.50 -9.74
C LEU A 82 -5.44 1.99 -9.63
N TYR A 83 -4.47 1.40 -10.32
CA TYR A 83 -4.17 -0.02 -10.21
C TYR A 83 -3.75 -0.40 -8.80
N VAL A 84 -2.77 0.30 -8.21
CA VAL A 84 -2.28 0.02 -6.85
C VAL A 84 -3.40 0.23 -5.83
N ALA A 85 -4.15 1.33 -5.93
CA ALA A 85 -5.30 1.60 -5.07
C ALA A 85 -6.35 0.48 -5.15
N SER A 86 -6.69 0.05 -6.37
CA SER A 86 -7.63 -1.05 -6.59
C SER A 86 -7.14 -2.36 -5.99
N LYS A 87 -5.85 -2.70 -6.14
CA LYS A 87 -5.27 -3.89 -5.52
C LYS A 87 -5.30 -3.81 -4.00
N PHE A 88 -4.96 -2.66 -3.42
CA PHE A 88 -5.05 -2.48 -1.97
C PHE A 88 -6.47 -2.68 -1.44
N MET A 89 -7.48 -2.12 -2.12
CA MET A 89 -8.88 -2.18 -1.68
C MET A 89 -9.50 -3.57 -1.88
N ASN A 90 -9.20 -4.21 -3.01
CA ASN A 90 -9.96 -5.36 -3.51
C ASN A 90 -9.19 -6.70 -3.47
N ASN A 91 -7.88 -6.69 -3.25
CA ASN A 91 -7.08 -7.91 -3.13
C ASN A 91 -6.57 -8.07 -1.70
N LYS A 92 -7.12 -9.03 -0.96
CA LYS A 92 -6.74 -9.29 0.45
C LYS A 92 -5.25 -9.58 0.63
N ALA A 93 -4.61 -10.32 -0.28
CA ALA A 93 -3.20 -10.64 -0.16
C ALA A 93 -2.33 -9.38 -0.26
N ILE A 94 -2.57 -8.53 -1.26
CA ILE A 94 -1.87 -7.26 -1.44
C ILE A 94 -2.21 -6.28 -0.32
N GLY A 95 -3.50 -6.15 0.01
CA GLY A 95 -4.01 -5.25 1.04
C GLY A 95 -3.38 -5.52 2.41
N THR A 96 -3.34 -6.79 2.82
CA THR A 96 -2.69 -7.17 4.08
C THR A 96 -1.17 -7.08 4.03
N MET A 97 -0.54 -7.28 2.87
CA MET A 97 0.90 -7.08 2.69
C MET A 97 1.29 -5.62 2.89
N ILE A 98 0.58 -4.69 2.24
CA ILE A 98 0.76 -3.24 2.44
C ILE A 98 0.46 -2.87 3.90
N THR A 99 -0.61 -3.42 4.49
CA THR A 99 -0.96 -3.12 5.88
C THR A 99 0.11 -3.59 6.88
N ARG A 100 0.83 -4.69 6.60
CA ARG A 100 2.00 -5.09 7.42
C ARG A 100 3.13 -4.08 7.34
N ALA A 101 3.46 -3.60 6.13
CA ALA A 101 4.46 -2.56 5.93
C ALA A 101 4.08 -1.27 6.67
N VAL A 102 2.81 -0.85 6.56
CA VAL A 102 2.24 0.28 7.30
C VAL A 102 2.41 0.14 8.82
N LEU A 103 2.10 -1.03 9.38
CA LEU A 103 2.22 -1.30 10.81
C LEU A 103 3.67 -1.39 11.28
N ALA A 104 4.57 -1.92 10.44
CA ALA A 104 6.01 -1.93 10.72
C ALA A 104 6.57 -0.50 10.78
N GLN A 105 6.15 0.37 9.84
CA GLN A 105 6.52 1.78 9.84
C GLN A 105 5.98 2.52 11.08
N ALA A 106 4.74 2.22 11.49
CA ALA A 106 4.14 2.78 12.71
C ALA A 106 4.93 2.42 13.98
N ALA A 107 5.55 1.24 14.01
CA ALA A 107 6.36 0.75 15.13
C ALA A 107 7.80 1.29 15.13
N GLY A 108 8.16 2.17 14.18
CA GLY A 108 9.52 2.69 14.01
C GLY A 108 10.48 1.72 13.32
N GLY A 109 9.97 0.67 12.66
CA GLY A 109 10.77 -0.20 11.81
C GLY A 109 11.13 0.48 10.48
N GLU A 110 12.31 0.16 9.95
CA GLU A 110 12.64 0.45 8.54
C GLU A 110 11.78 -0.44 7.63
N VAL A 111 11.17 0.18 6.60
CA VAL A 111 10.24 -0.45 5.64
C VAL A 111 10.68 -0.12 4.23
#